data_AF-A0A662K8A7-F1
#
_entry.id   AF-A0A662K8A7-F1
#
_cell.length_a   1.000
_cell.length_b   1.000
_cell.length_c   1.000
_cell.angle_alpha   90.00
_cell.angle_beta   90.00
_cell.angle_gamma   90.00
#
_symmetry.space_group_name_H-M   'P 1'
#
loop_
_entity.id
_entity.type
_entity.pdbx_description
1 polymer ?
#
loop_
_entity_poly.entity_id
_entity_poly.type
_entity_poly.pdbx_seq_one_letter_code
_entity_poly.pdbx_strand_id
1 'polypeptide(L)'
;MAIPIVESLWKPTEAIDITRNDGNIGTPIVLLVIAAVLSAISGAILTFVLPKKEIFAKVPLNPGIVAALSFVGVLVGGLLLGLYLMMVMRALNTRSTYFAGVATVAHTAMPASLGFLIFSILSLGQLPGMIVGGIIALIFLALSAGTLYNATREFFETDMITALVGVSAFTASIALLAVLISMKGITFIKPTMPTVPTAPSL
;
A
#
# COMPACT_ATOMS: atom_id res chain seq x y z
N MET A 1 -4.52 -26.20 0.19
CA MET A 1 -3.07 -26.47 0.00
C MET A 1 -2.32 -25.15 0.22
N ALA A 2 -1.08 -25.17 0.73
CA ALA A 2 -0.32 -23.92 0.88
C ALA A 2 0.04 -23.41 -0.52
N ILE A 3 -0.51 -22.26 -0.93
CA ILE A 3 -0.08 -21.59 -2.16
C ILE A 3 1.40 -21.27 -1.97
N PRO A 4 2.31 -21.82 -2.80
CA PRO A 4 3.71 -21.51 -2.67
C PRO A 4 3.87 -20.03 -3.00
N ILE A 5 4.32 -19.27 -2.00
CA ILE A 5 4.56 -17.81 -2.03
C ILE A 5 5.24 -17.37 -3.33
N VAL A 6 6.13 -18.20 -3.86
CA VAL A 6 6.87 -17.98 -5.12
C VAL A 6 5.97 -17.97 -6.36
N GLU A 7 4.95 -18.83 -6.43
CA GLU A 7 4.02 -18.87 -7.58
C GLU A 7 3.07 -17.67 -7.59
N SER A 8 2.68 -17.14 -6.43
CA SER A 8 1.88 -15.91 -6.37
C SER A 8 2.59 -14.68 -6.96
N LEU A 9 3.92 -14.74 -7.05
CA LEU A 9 4.76 -13.67 -7.56
C LEU A 9 5.08 -13.85 -9.05
N TRP A 10 5.32 -15.09 -9.48
CA TRP A 10 5.73 -15.41 -10.85
C TRP A 10 4.55 -15.72 -11.78
N LYS A 11 3.46 -16.27 -11.24
CA LYS A 11 2.26 -16.71 -11.96
C LYS A 11 1.01 -16.19 -11.23
N PRO A 12 0.81 -14.85 -11.19
CA PRO A 12 -0.27 -14.27 -10.42
C PRO A 12 -1.66 -14.76 -10.87
N THR A 13 -1.86 -15.06 -12.15
CA THR A 13 -3.10 -15.65 -12.68
C THR A 13 -3.38 -17.05 -12.12
N GLU A 14 -2.38 -17.93 -12.04
CA GLU A 14 -2.56 -19.28 -11.48
C GLU A 14 -2.87 -19.22 -9.97
N ALA A 15 -2.23 -18.32 -9.23
CA ALA A 15 -2.51 -18.13 -7.81
C ALA A 15 -3.91 -17.56 -7.54
N ILE A 16 -4.41 -16.69 -8.43
CA ILE A 16 -5.78 -16.16 -8.40
C ILE A 16 -6.78 -17.30 -8.62
N ASP A 17 -6.57 -18.15 -9.63
CA ASP A 17 -7.46 -19.27 -9.95
C ASP A 17 -7.53 -20.31 -8.83
N ILE A 18 -6.39 -20.64 -8.20
CA ILE A 18 -6.35 -21.55 -7.05
C ILE A 18 -7.12 -20.95 -5.86
N THR A 19 -6.92 -19.66 -5.57
CA THR A 19 -7.60 -18.99 -4.45
C THR A 19 -9.10 -18.88 -4.68
N ARG A 20 -9.51 -18.63 -5.93
CA ARG A 20 -10.92 -18.57 -6.33
C ARG A 20 -11.59 -19.93 -6.17
N ASN A 21 -10.94 -21.01 -6.61
CA ASN A 21 -11.46 -22.37 -6.51
C ASN A 21 -11.52 -22.89 -5.08
N ASP A 22 -10.55 -22.53 -4.22
CA ASP A 22 -10.55 -22.94 -2.81
C ASP A 22 -11.64 -22.23 -1.99
N GLY A 23 -12.08 -21.02 -2.39
CA GLY A 23 -13.17 -20.26 -1.74
C GLY A 23 -12.93 -19.89 -0.26
N ASN A 24 -11.77 -20.22 0.30
CA ASN A 24 -11.46 -20.07 1.71
C ASN A 24 -10.78 -18.72 1.99
N ILE A 25 -11.42 -17.87 2.81
CA ILE A 25 -10.90 -16.55 3.20
C ILE A 25 -9.58 -16.62 3.97
N GLY A 26 -9.24 -17.78 4.57
CA GLY A 26 -7.98 -17.98 5.25
C GLY A 26 -6.77 -17.75 4.35
N THR A 27 -6.85 -18.13 3.07
CA THR A 27 -5.71 -18.01 2.13
C THR A 27 -5.36 -16.55 1.81
N PRO A 28 -6.30 -15.68 1.41
CA PRO A 28 -6.08 -14.24 1.31
C PRO A 28 -5.54 -13.61 2.59
N ILE A 29 -6.07 -14.01 3.76
CA ILE A 29 -5.61 -13.46 5.05
C ILE A 29 -4.14 -13.82 5.30
N VAL A 30 -3.73 -15.07 5.05
CA VAL A 30 -2.35 -15.50 5.20
C VAL A 30 -1.42 -14.72 4.26
N LEU A 31 -1.81 -14.53 2.99
CA LEU A 31 -1.07 -13.71 2.04
C LEU A 31 -0.91 -12.26 2.52
N LEU A 32 -1.97 -11.69 3.07
CA LEU A 32 -1.98 -10.33 3.60
C LEU A 32 -1.10 -10.19 4.86
N VAL A 33 -1.09 -11.21 5.73
CA VAL A 33 -0.18 -11.28 6.89
C VAL A 33 1.28 -11.33 6.42
N ILE A 34 1.59 -12.15 5.41
CA ILE A 34 2.95 -12.22 4.85
C ILE A 34 3.36 -10.87 4.25
N ALA A 35 2.49 -10.24 3.46
CA ALA A 35 2.72 -8.91 2.90
C ALA A 35 2.94 -7.85 4.01
N ALA A 36 2.17 -7.92 5.09
CA ALA A 36 2.32 -7.04 6.25
C ALA A 36 3.67 -7.25 6.96
N VAL A 37 4.12 -8.48 7.14
CA VAL A 37 5.45 -8.78 7.72
C VAL A 37 6.57 -8.25 6.82
N LEU A 38 6.48 -8.47 5.51
CA LEU A 38 7.47 -7.95 4.54
C LEU A 38 7.53 -6.42 4.58
N SER A 39 6.38 -5.76 4.64
CA SER A 39 6.26 -4.31 4.76
C SER A 39 6.79 -3.80 6.09
N ALA A 40 6.61 -4.54 7.19
CA ALA A 40 7.14 -4.20 8.51
C ALA A 40 8.68 -4.22 8.53
N ILE A 41 9.27 -5.26 7.94
CA ILE A 41 10.72 -5.39 7.82
C ILE A 41 11.27 -4.27 6.92
N SER A 42 10.63 -4.04 5.77
CA SER A 42 10.98 -2.96 4.85
C SER A 42 10.93 -1.59 5.53
N GLY A 43 9.85 -1.27 6.24
CA GLY A 43 9.68 -0.02 6.96
C GLY A 43 10.73 0.17 8.05
N ALA A 44 11.05 -0.88 8.81
CA ALA A 44 12.10 -0.85 9.82
C ALA A 44 13.48 -0.52 9.21
N ILE A 45 13.84 -1.18 8.11
CA ILE A 45 15.12 -0.95 7.42
C ILE A 45 15.22 0.50 6.92
N LEU A 46 14.14 1.05 6.35
CA LEU A 46 14.13 2.42 5.83
C LEU A 46 14.37 3.49 6.92
N THR A 47 14.03 3.21 8.19
CA THR A 47 14.33 4.15 9.29
C THR A 47 15.83 4.36 9.52
N PHE A 48 16.67 3.38 9.16
CA PHE A 48 18.13 3.47 9.26
C PHE A 48 18.77 4.19 8.08
N VAL A 49 18.07 4.25 6.94
CA VAL A 49 18.59 4.80 5.69
C VAL A 49 18.14 6.24 5.46
N LEU A 50 16.90 6.58 5.83
CA LEU A 50 16.36 7.90 5.57
C LEU A 50 17.00 8.95 6.49
N PRO A 51 17.55 10.05 5.94
CA PRO A 51 18.06 11.14 6.76
C PRO A 51 16.91 11.73 7.57
N LYS A 52 17.13 11.95 8.87
CA LYS A 52 16.20 12.61 9.80
C LYS A 52 16.02 14.08 9.42
N LYS A 53 15.39 14.37 8.27
CA LYS A 53 15.00 15.73 7.89
C LYS A 53 13.81 16.18 8.73
N GLU A 54 13.75 17.48 8.98
CA GLU A 54 12.87 18.17 9.96
C GLU A 54 11.37 17.84 9.87
N ILE A 55 10.87 17.35 8.73
CA ILE A 55 9.48 16.94 8.52
C ILE A 55 9.12 15.70 9.37
N PHE A 56 10.08 14.81 9.61
CA PHE A 56 9.93 13.61 10.43
C PHE A 56 10.45 13.78 11.86
N ALA A 57 10.99 14.95 12.22
CA ALA A 57 11.63 15.20 13.52
C ALA A 57 10.65 15.20 14.71
N LYS A 58 9.34 15.31 14.47
CA LYS A 58 8.31 15.30 15.52
C LYS A 58 7.80 13.90 15.88
N VAL A 59 8.10 12.89 15.06
CA VAL A 59 7.79 11.49 15.37
C VAL A 59 9.10 10.82 15.74
N PRO A 60 9.24 10.24 16.95
CA PRO A 60 10.41 9.43 17.23
C PRO A 60 10.41 8.26 16.22
N LEU A 61 11.27 8.32 15.20
CA LEU A 61 11.53 7.23 14.26
C LEU A 61 12.24 6.10 15.00
N ASN A 62 11.51 5.43 15.90
CA ASN A 62 11.92 4.17 16.45
C ASN A 62 11.60 3.11 15.39
N PRO A 63 12.59 2.32 14.92
CA PRO A 63 12.36 1.23 13.97
C PRO A 63 11.22 0.31 14.40
N GLY A 64 11.07 0.06 15.70
CA GLY A 64 9.96 -0.75 16.23
C GLY A 64 8.59 -0.12 16.02
N ILE A 65 8.45 1.21 16.16
CA ILE A 65 7.19 1.92 15.94
C ILE A 65 6.84 1.93 14.45
N VAL A 66 7.82 2.19 13.58
CA VAL A 66 7.60 2.19 12.12
C VAL A 66 7.26 0.79 11.61
N ALA A 67 7.91 -0.25 12.13
CA ALA A 67 7.57 -1.64 11.84
C ALA A 67 6.14 -1.98 12.28
N ALA A 68 5.75 -1.60 13.49
CA ALA A 68 4.39 -1.83 14.00
C ALA A 68 3.34 -1.08 13.18
N LEU A 69 3.58 0.20 12.85
CA LEU A 69 2.67 1.00 12.05
C LEU A 69 2.53 0.49 10.62
N SER A 70 3.62 0.06 9.99
CA SER A 70 3.58 -0.52 8.64
C SER A 70 2.92 -1.90 8.64
N PHE A 71 3.18 -2.74 9.65
CA PHE A 71 2.47 -4.01 9.82
C PHE A 71 0.96 -3.80 9.95
N VAL A 72 0.54 -2.98 10.93
CA VAL A 72 -0.88 -2.70 11.17
C VAL A 72 -1.50 -1.98 9.97
N GLY A 73 -0.77 -1.05 9.35
CA GLY A 73 -1.22 -0.33 8.17
C GLY A 73 -1.48 -1.23 6.98
N VAL A 74 -0.62 -2.19 6.70
CA VAL A 74 -0.83 -3.14 5.58
C VAL A 74 -1.87 -4.20 5.93
N LEU A 75 -1.89 -4.68 7.18
CA LEU A 75 -2.86 -5.70 7.60
C LEU A 75 -4.29 -5.11 7.69
N VAL A 76 -4.48 -4.10 8.53
CA VAL A 76 -5.80 -3.48 8.72
C VAL A 76 -6.19 -2.66 7.49
N GLY A 77 -5.25 -1.90 6.94
CA GLY A 77 -5.49 -1.15 5.70
C GLY A 77 -5.81 -2.08 4.54
N GLY A 78 -5.12 -3.21 4.38
CA GLY A 78 -5.43 -4.20 3.34
C GLY A 78 -6.83 -4.80 3.48
N LEU A 79 -7.26 -5.13 4.69
CA LEU A 79 -8.62 -5.61 4.97
C LEU A 79 -9.69 -4.54 4.67
N LEU A 80 -9.42 -3.28 5.02
CA LEU A 80 -10.30 -2.15 4.73
C LEU A 80 -10.31 -1.78 3.25
N LEU A 81 -9.17 -1.85 2.56
CA LEU A 81 -9.06 -1.66 1.11
C LEU A 81 -9.84 -2.76 0.38
N GLY A 82 -9.81 -4.00 0.87
CA GLY A 82 -10.62 -5.08 0.34
C GLY A 82 -12.12 -4.80 0.47
N LEU A 83 -12.56 -4.27 1.62
CA LEU A 83 -13.94 -3.84 1.81
C LEU A 83 -14.30 -2.69 0.85
N TYR A 84 -13.42 -1.71 0.74
CA TYR A 84 -13.62 -0.55 -0.12
C TYR A 84 -13.71 -0.95 -1.61
N LEU A 85 -12.82 -1.83 -2.07
CA LEU A 85 -12.86 -2.37 -3.43
C LEU A 85 -14.16 -3.13 -3.69
N MET A 86 -14.62 -3.93 -2.72
CA MET A 86 -15.93 -4.58 -2.80
C MET A 86 -17.06 -3.56 -2.97
N MET A 87 -17.07 -2.46 -2.20
CA MET A 87 -18.08 -1.42 -2.33
C MET A 87 -18.04 -0.73 -3.70
N VAL A 88 -16.84 -0.39 -4.21
CA VAL A 88 -16.67 0.22 -5.54
C VAL A 88 -17.21 -0.70 -6.63
N MET A 89 -16.83 -1.97 -6.60
CA MET A 89 -17.27 -2.96 -7.59
C MET A 89 -18.78 -3.24 -7.47
N ARG A 90 -19.33 -3.24 -6.25
CA ARG A 90 -20.78 -3.40 -6.05
C ARG A 90 -21.58 -2.20 -6.58
N ALA A 91 -21.03 -0.99 -6.50
CA ALA A 91 -21.61 0.19 -7.16
C ALA A 91 -21.62 0.08 -8.69
N LEU A 92 -20.68 -0.67 -9.27
CA LEU A 92 -20.64 -1.05 -10.68
C LEU A 92 -21.55 -2.26 -11.01
N ASN A 93 -22.49 -2.60 -10.13
CA ASN A 93 -23.49 -3.65 -10.28
C ASN A 93 -22.92 -5.09 -10.35
N THR A 94 -21.76 -5.31 -9.75
CA THR A 94 -21.12 -6.64 -9.69
C THR A 94 -21.60 -7.42 -8.47
N ARG A 95 -21.82 -8.73 -8.63
CA ARG A 95 -22.14 -9.61 -7.50
C ARG A 95 -20.86 -10.08 -6.85
N SER A 96 -20.40 -9.35 -5.85
CA SER A 96 -19.16 -9.69 -5.15
C SER A 96 -19.33 -9.79 -3.65
N THR A 97 -18.47 -10.62 -3.07
CA THR A 97 -18.37 -10.87 -1.64
C THR A 97 -17.16 -10.13 -1.07
N TYR A 98 -17.12 -9.97 0.25
CA TYR A 98 -15.96 -9.41 0.94
C TYR A 98 -14.67 -10.19 0.65
N PHE A 99 -14.79 -11.51 0.49
CA PHE A 99 -13.70 -12.39 0.08
C PHE A 99 -13.02 -11.93 -1.20
N ALA A 100 -13.79 -11.60 -2.25
CA ALA A 100 -13.26 -11.15 -3.53
C ALA A 100 -12.40 -9.88 -3.37
N GLY A 101 -12.89 -8.91 -2.60
CA GLY A 101 -12.14 -7.68 -2.32
C GLY A 101 -10.83 -7.93 -1.56
N VAL A 102 -10.87 -8.74 -0.51
CA VAL A 102 -9.67 -9.07 0.29
C VAL A 102 -8.67 -9.90 -0.51
N ALA A 103 -9.14 -10.88 -1.29
CA ALA A 103 -8.30 -11.71 -2.16
C ALA A 103 -7.56 -10.86 -3.19
N THR A 104 -8.26 -9.95 -3.87
CA THR A 104 -7.66 -9.04 -4.83
C THR A 104 -6.58 -8.17 -4.19
N VAL A 105 -6.85 -7.59 -3.01
CA VAL A 105 -5.86 -6.73 -2.33
C VAL A 105 -4.69 -7.54 -1.80
N ALA A 106 -4.90 -8.75 -1.27
CA ALA A 106 -3.84 -9.61 -0.77
C ALA A 106 -2.86 -10.04 -1.88
N HIS A 107 -3.38 -10.48 -3.03
CA HIS A 107 -2.56 -10.83 -4.20
C HIS A 107 -1.83 -9.63 -4.79
N THR A 108 -2.42 -8.43 -4.70
CA THR A 108 -1.79 -7.17 -5.13
C THR A 108 -0.68 -6.72 -4.17
N ALA A 109 -0.89 -6.89 -2.86
CA ALA A 109 0.02 -6.41 -1.82
C ALA A 109 1.33 -7.21 -1.75
N MET A 110 1.30 -8.49 -2.12
CA MET A 110 2.47 -9.38 -2.15
C MET A 110 3.63 -8.85 -3.02
N PRO A 111 3.46 -8.65 -4.35
CA PRO A 111 4.53 -8.13 -5.21
C PRO A 111 4.94 -6.71 -4.79
N ALA A 112 3.99 -5.87 -4.36
CA ALA A 112 4.32 -4.53 -3.86
C ALA A 112 5.24 -4.58 -2.63
N SER A 113 4.93 -5.42 -1.65
CA SER A 113 5.69 -5.56 -0.40
C SER A 113 7.10 -6.08 -0.64
N LEU A 114 7.29 -6.97 -1.62
CA LEU A 114 8.62 -7.43 -2.02
C LEU A 114 9.42 -6.35 -2.73
N GLY A 115 8.79 -5.58 -3.62
CA GLY A 115 9.42 -4.41 -4.24
C GLY A 115 9.95 -3.44 -3.19
N PHE A 116 9.14 -3.14 -2.17
CA PHE A 116 9.54 -2.30 -1.05
C PHE A 116 10.67 -2.91 -0.21
N LEU A 117 10.63 -4.22 0.07
CA LEU A 117 11.71 -4.89 0.79
C LEU A 117 13.05 -4.82 0.03
N ILE A 118 13.04 -5.13 -1.27
CA ILE A 118 14.25 -5.05 -2.12
C ILE A 118 14.78 -3.62 -2.15
N PHE A 119 13.90 -2.63 -2.33
CA PHE A 119 14.28 -1.23 -2.26
C PHE A 119 14.93 -0.87 -0.91
N SER A 120 14.35 -1.34 0.20
CA SER A 120 14.85 -1.05 1.54
C SER A 120 16.24 -1.64 1.76
N ILE A 121 16.45 -2.89 1.34
CA ILE A 121 17.75 -3.57 1.45
C ILE A 121 18.81 -2.87 0.59
N LEU A 122 18.50 -2.57 -0.67
CA LEU A 122 19.45 -1.93 -1.58
C LEU A 122 19.77 -0.49 -1.16
N SER A 123 18.82 0.19 -0.51
CA SER A 123 19.04 1.55 0.00
C SER A 123 20.06 1.61 1.15
N LEU A 124 20.40 0.49 1.80
CA LEU A 124 21.51 0.42 2.75
C LEU A 124 22.88 0.66 2.08
N GLY A 125 22.99 0.38 0.78
CA GLY A 125 24.22 0.48 -0.01
C GLY A 125 24.56 1.89 -0.52
N GLN A 126 24.02 2.95 0.09
CA GLN A 126 24.15 4.36 -0.33
C GLN A 126 23.35 4.72 -1.61
N LEU A 127 23.60 5.93 -2.15
CA LEU A 127 22.85 6.57 -3.24
C LEU A 127 22.66 5.71 -4.51
N PRO A 128 23.67 4.95 -5.00
CA PRO A 128 23.49 4.08 -6.17
C PRO A 128 22.48 2.95 -5.90
N GLY A 129 22.51 2.38 -4.70
CA GLY A 129 21.58 1.34 -4.27
C GLY A 129 20.14 1.84 -4.17
N MET A 130 19.94 3.09 -3.74
CA MET A 130 18.61 3.73 -3.74
C MET A 130 18.03 3.88 -5.16
N ILE A 131 18.84 4.26 -6.14
CA ILE A 131 18.39 4.44 -7.54
C ILE A 131 18.00 3.09 -8.14
N VAL A 132 18.88 2.10 -8.04
CA VAL A 132 18.63 0.74 -8.58
C VAL A 132 17.45 0.09 -7.85
N GLY A 133 17.39 0.20 -6.53
CA GLY A 133 16.26 -0.28 -5.74
C GLY A 133 14.96 0.40 -6.11
N GLY A 134 14.98 1.71 -6.41
CA GLY A 134 13.80 2.46 -6.82
C GLY A 134 13.26 1.97 -8.17
N ILE A 135 14.14 1.71 -9.14
CA ILE A 135 13.75 1.12 -10.43
C ILE A 135 13.12 -0.26 -10.23
N ILE A 136 13.72 -1.11 -9.39
CA ILE A 136 13.17 -2.45 -9.10
C ILE A 136 11.81 -2.33 -8.42
N ALA A 137 11.66 -1.46 -7.42
CA ALA A 137 10.38 -1.22 -6.77
C ALA A 137 9.30 -0.75 -7.77
N LEU A 138 9.65 0.10 -8.73
CA LEU A 138 8.72 0.52 -9.78
C LEU A 138 8.27 -0.64 -10.67
N ILE A 139 9.16 -1.57 -11.00
CA ILE A 139 8.81 -2.79 -11.75
C ILE A 139 7.82 -3.64 -10.94
N PHE A 140 8.09 -3.86 -9.65
CA PHE A 140 7.20 -4.61 -8.78
C PHE A 140 5.86 -3.91 -8.52
N LEU A 141 5.84 -2.58 -8.49
CA LEU A 141 4.59 -1.81 -8.44
C LEU A 141 3.80 -1.91 -9.74
N ALA A 142 4.47 -1.93 -10.90
CA ALA A 142 3.81 -2.17 -12.18
C ALA A 142 3.22 -3.58 -12.26
N LEU A 143 3.96 -4.59 -11.78
CA LEU A 143 3.45 -5.95 -11.63
C LEU A 143 2.24 -5.99 -10.69
N SER A 144 2.33 -5.32 -9.53
CA SER A 144 1.22 -5.19 -8.58
C SER A 144 -0.02 -4.56 -9.21
N ALA A 145 0.12 -3.48 -9.98
CA ALA A 145 -1.00 -2.87 -10.72
C ALA A 145 -1.62 -3.83 -11.75
N GLY A 146 -0.79 -4.60 -12.46
CA GLY A 146 -1.26 -5.67 -13.36
C GLY A 146 -2.02 -6.77 -12.61
N THR A 147 -1.51 -7.20 -11.44
CA THR A 147 -2.20 -8.18 -10.59
C THR A 147 -3.51 -7.65 -10.05
N LEU A 148 -3.59 -6.37 -9.68
CA LEU A 148 -4.81 -5.73 -9.22
C LEU A 148 -5.89 -5.76 -10.31
N TYR A 149 -5.53 -5.42 -11.53
CA TYR A 149 -6.45 -5.48 -12.68
C TYR A 149 -6.95 -6.90 -12.94
N ASN A 150 -6.04 -7.86 -13.07
CA ASN A 150 -6.40 -9.25 -13.37
C ASN A 150 -7.20 -9.88 -12.21
N ALA A 151 -6.78 -9.69 -10.97
CA ALA A 151 -7.49 -10.21 -9.80
C ALA A 151 -8.87 -9.55 -9.65
N THR A 152 -9.02 -8.27 -9.96
CA THR A 152 -10.33 -7.61 -9.97
C THR A 152 -11.24 -8.25 -11.03
N ARG A 153 -10.74 -8.49 -12.24
CA ARG A 153 -11.53 -9.15 -13.29
C ARG A 153 -11.98 -10.56 -12.88
N GLU A 154 -11.06 -11.36 -12.34
CA GLU A 154 -11.31 -12.77 -12.03
C GLU A 154 -12.14 -12.98 -10.76
N PHE A 155 -11.85 -12.29 -9.66
CA PHE A 155 -12.57 -12.48 -8.40
C PHE A 155 -13.97 -11.84 -8.39
N PHE A 156 -14.19 -10.81 -9.23
CA PHE A 156 -15.50 -10.15 -9.34
C PHE A 156 -16.32 -10.65 -10.53
N GLU A 157 -15.77 -11.56 -11.35
CA GLU A 157 -16.42 -12.16 -12.52
C GLU A 157 -16.98 -11.08 -13.48
N THR A 158 -16.17 -10.08 -13.80
CA THR A 158 -16.61 -8.91 -14.57
C THR A 158 -15.93 -8.79 -15.92
N ASP A 159 -16.57 -8.06 -16.83
CA ASP A 159 -15.95 -7.65 -18.09
C ASP A 159 -14.68 -6.81 -17.87
N MET A 160 -13.78 -6.86 -18.86
CA MET A 160 -12.51 -6.12 -18.85
C MET A 160 -12.69 -4.61 -18.65
N ILE A 161 -13.77 -4.03 -19.20
CA ILE A 161 -14.07 -2.60 -19.08
C ILE A 161 -14.50 -2.26 -17.66
N THR A 162 -15.40 -3.05 -17.07
CA THR A 162 -15.88 -2.85 -15.70
C THR A 162 -14.75 -2.99 -14.69
N ALA A 163 -13.86 -3.96 -14.87
CA ALA A 163 -12.65 -4.11 -14.06
C ALA A 163 -11.74 -2.88 -14.18
N LEU A 164 -11.55 -2.33 -15.38
CA LEU A 164 -10.73 -1.14 -15.61
C LEU A 164 -11.32 0.11 -14.92
N VAL A 165 -12.62 0.31 -15.06
CA VAL A 165 -13.35 1.43 -14.43
C VAL A 165 -13.29 1.29 -12.90
N GLY A 166 -13.48 0.09 -12.36
CA GLY A 166 -13.38 -0.19 -10.93
C GLY A 166 -11.99 0.10 -10.38
N VAL A 167 -10.94 -0.41 -11.02
CA VAL A 167 -9.54 -0.20 -10.59
C VAL A 167 -9.13 1.27 -10.73
N SER A 168 -9.53 1.95 -11.80
CA SER A 168 -9.23 3.38 -11.97
C SER A 168 -9.95 4.26 -10.95
N ALA A 169 -11.23 4.00 -10.66
CA ALA A 169 -11.96 4.71 -9.60
C ALA A 169 -11.36 4.46 -8.21
N PHE A 170 -10.99 3.21 -7.93
CA PHE A 170 -10.33 2.82 -6.69
C PHE A 170 -8.97 3.49 -6.51
N THR A 171 -8.10 3.41 -7.52
CA THR A 171 -6.75 4.00 -7.48
C THR A 171 -6.79 5.52 -7.46
N ALA A 172 -7.66 6.17 -8.24
CA ALA A 172 -7.82 7.62 -8.24
C ALA A 172 -8.29 8.14 -6.87
N SER A 173 -9.21 7.44 -6.21
CA SER A 173 -9.71 7.81 -4.88
C SER A 173 -8.62 7.69 -3.81
N ILE A 174 -7.81 6.63 -3.88
CA ILE A 174 -6.66 6.46 -2.98
C ILE A 174 -5.59 7.52 -3.25
N ALA A 175 -5.30 7.81 -4.51
CA ALA A 175 -4.33 8.85 -4.89
C ALA A 175 -4.78 10.23 -4.39
N LEU A 176 -6.06 10.58 -4.54
CA LEU A 176 -6.63 11.81 -4.02
C LEU A 176 -6.51 11.89 -2.49
N LEU A 177 -6.81 10.79 -1.78
CA LEU A 177 -6.66 10.73 -0.34
C LEU A 177 -5.20 10.95 0.09
N ALA A 178 -4.25 10.32 -0.60
CA ALA A 178 -2.81 10.49 -0.33
C ALA A 178 -2.35 11.95 -0.56
N VAL A 179 -2.83 12.59 -1.63
CA VAL A 179 -2.56 14.02 -1.89
C VAL A 179 -3.13 14.90 -0.78
N LEU A 180 -4.38 14.67 -0.36
CA LEU A 180 -5.02 15.44 0.70
C LEU A 180 -4.32 15.30 2.06
N ILE A 181 -3.86 14.09 2.42
CA ILE A 181 -3.08 13.86 3.63
C ILE A 181 -1.74 14.60 3.54
N SER A 182 -1.08 14.57 2.38
CA SER A 182 0.20 15.27 2.16
C SER A 182 0.05 16.79 2.25
N MET A 183 -1.07 17.35 1.78
CA MET A 183 -1.37 18.79 1.86
C MET A 183 -1.62 19.27 3.29
N LYS A 184 -2.25 18.46 4.15
CA LYS A 184 -2.47 18.82 5.57
C LYS A 184 -1.18 18.88 6.40
N GLY A 185 -0.06 18.35 5.89
CA GLY A 185 1.28 18.55 6.47
C GLY A 185 1.83 19.98 6.34
N ILE A 186 1.21 20.85 5.52
CA ILE A 186 1.73 22.19 5.18
C ILE A 186 1.03 23.32 5.98
N THR A 187 -0.02 23.06 6.76
CA THR A 187 -0.78 24.12 7.47
C THR A 187 -0.63 24.09 8.98
N PHE A 188 0.53 24.53 9.47
CA PHE A 188 0.68 25.26 10.74
C PHE A 188 1.74 26.36 10.58
N ILE A 189 1.58 27.22 9.58
CA ILE A 189 2.13 28.57 9.67
C ILE A 189 1.28 29.27 10.74
N LYS A 190 1.78 29.29 11.97
CA LYS A 190 1.24 30.12 13.05
C LYS A 190 1.12 31.53 12.46
N PRO A 191 -0.07 32.15 12.43
CA PRO A 191 -0.17 33.55 12.04
C PRO A 191 0.66 34.35 13.05
N THR A 192 1.82 34.84 12.61
CA THR A 192 2.55 35.87 13.33
C THR A 192 1.64 37.09 13.33
N MET A 193 0.95 37.33 14.44
CA MET A 193 0.30 38.62 14.65
C MET A 193 1.38 39.70 14.54
N PRO A 194 1.16 40.77 13.76
CA PRO A 194 2.06 41.91 13.77
C PRO A 194 2.09 42.45 15.20
N THR A 195 3.28 42.49 15.79
CA THR A 195 3.50 43.15 17.08
C THR A 195 3.12 44.62 16.94
N VAL A 196 2.04 45.04 17.58
CA VAL A 196 1.68 46.45 17.71
C VAL A 196 2.80 47.12 18.51
N PRO A 197 3.47 48.15 17.99
CA PRO A 197 4.46 48.88 18.76
C PRO A 197 3.76 49.54 19.95
N THR A 198 4.09 49.09 21.15
CA THR A 198 3.72 49.78 22.39
C THR A 198 4.32 51.18 22.37
N ALA A 199 3.46 52.20 22.41
CA ALA A 199 3.87 53.58 22.54
C ALA A 199 4.71 53.76 23.82
N PRO A 200 5.78 54.58 23.80
CA PRO A 200 6.55 54.86 25.00
C PRO A 200 5.66 55.57 26.02
N SER A 201 5.60 55.01 27.23
CA SER A 201 5.01 55.68 28.39
C SER A 201 5.84 56.92 28.73
N LEU A 202 5.15 58.04 28.91
CA LEU A 202 5.68 59.34 29.36
C LEU A 202 6.51 59.23 30.64
#